data_AF-A0A968FLN4-F1
#
_entry.id   AF-A0A968FLN4-F1
#
_cell.length_a   1.000
_cell.length_b   1.000
_cell.length_c   1.000
_cell.angle_alpha   90.00
_cell.angle_beta   90.00
_cell.angle_gamma   90.00
#
_symmetry.space_group_name_H-M   'P 1'
#
loop_
_entity.id
_entity.type
_entity.pdbx_description
1 polymer ?
#
loop_
_entity_poly.entity_id
_entity_poly.type
_entity_poly.pdbx_seq_one_letter_code
_entity_poly.pdbx_strand_id
1 'polypeptide(L)'
;MKFVVVIVVVGVAVGAYYVYRNPTVVTPLVEGTPLESAVRETLGTTRVYKWRDADGVWHITDEPPPEGTKFEKLEYVNDANVVPSVPKKTTKKN
;
A
#
# COMPACT_ATOMS: atom_id res chain seq x y z
N MET A 1 10.21 27.76 -28.31
CA MET A 1 8.95 26.99 -28.25
C MET A 1 9.13 25.51 -28.58
N LYS A 2 9.67 25.12 -29.74
CA LYS A 2 9.84 23.70 -30.13
C LYS A 2 10.66 22.86 -29.13
N PHE A 3 11.77 23.39 -28.60
CA PHE A 3 12.61 22.69 -27.62
C PHE A 3 11.92 22.42 -26.28
N VAL A 4 11.05 23.33 -25.82
CA VAL A 4 10.28 23.13 -24.58
C VAL A 4 9.28 21.99 -24.76
N VAL A 5 8.62 21.92 -25.91
CA VAL A 5 7.69 20.83 -26.23
C VAL A 5 8.41 19.48 -26.23
N VAL A 6 9.60 19.40 -26.84
CA VAL A 6 10.41 18.16 -26.84
C VAL A 6 10.78 17.74 -25.42
N ILE A 7 11.22 18.67 -24.57
CA ILE A 7 11.57 18.36 -23.18
C ILE A 7 10.36 17.85 -22.40
N VAL A 8 9.18 18.46 -22.58
CA VAL A 8 7.94 18.01 -21.92
C VAL A 8 7.57 16.60 -22.37
N VAL A 9 7.61 16.31 -23.67
CA VAL A 9 7.29 14.98 -24.20
C VAL A 9 8.26 13.92 -23.67
N VAL A 10 9.55 14.23 -23.64
CA VAL A 10 10.57 13.31 -23.07
C VAL A 10 10.31 13.11 -21.57
N GLY A 11 10.00 14.17 -20.82
CA GLY A 11 9.66 14.07 -19.40
C GLY A 11 8.45 13.18 -19.14
N VAL A 12 7.39 13.32 -19.94
CA VAL A 12 6.19 12.48 -19.86
C VAL A 12 6.52 11.02 -20.19
N ALA A 13 7.31 10.77 -21.24
CA ALA A 13 7.71 9.41 -21.61
C ALA A 13 8.54 8.73 -20.51
N VAL A 14 9.48 9.46 -19.90
CA VAL A 14 10.30 8.96 -18.79
C VAL A 14 9.42 8.69 -17.57
N GLY A 15 8.51 9.60 -17.23
CA GLY A 15 7.56 9.41 -16.13
C GLY A 15 6.66 8.19 -16.35
N ALA A 16 6.09 8.04 -17.55
CA ALA A 16 5.27 6.89 -17.91
C ALA A 16 6.06 5.57 -17.83
N TYR A 17 7.30 5.55 -18.33
CA TYR A 17 8.16 4.37 -18.22
C TYR A 17 8.47 4.01 -16.76
N TYR A 18 8.72 5.02 -15.91
CA TYR A 18 8.97 4.81 -14.49
C TYR A 18 7.75 4.20 -13.77
N VAL A 19 6.55 4.70 -14.05
CA VAL A 19 5.29 4.16 -13.50
C VAL A 19 5.04 2.74 -13.99
N TYR A 20 5.25 2.46 -15.27
CA TYR A 20 5.11 1.10 -15.82
C TYR A 20 6.02 0.08 -15.11
N ARG A 21 7.23 0.49 -14.73
CA ARG A 21 8.20 -0.38 -14.02
C ARG A 21 7.95 -0.47 -12.52
N ASN A 22 7.30 0.53 -11.92
CA ASN A 22 7.06 0.63 -10.49
C ASN A 22 5.60 1.00 -10.24
N PRO A 23 4.64 0.12 -10.56
CA PRO A 23 3.23 0.51 -10.58
C PRO A 23 2.69 0.84 -9.17
N THR A 24 3.37 0.42 -8.10
CA THR A 24 3.03 0.78 -6.71
C THR A 24 3.21 2.26 -6.37
N VAL A 25 3.93 3.04 -7.18
CA VAL A 25 4.13 4.49 -6.94
C VAL A 25 2.84 5.29 -7.09
N VAL A 26 1.81 4.73 -7.73
CA VAL A 26 0.51 5.40 -7.89
C VAL A 26 -0.42 5.19 -6.70
N THR A 27 -0.15 4.20 -5.83
CA THR A 27 -1.03 3.86 -4.69
C THR A 27 -1.29 5.04 -3.75
N PRO A 28 -0.29 5.84 -3.33
CA PRO A 28 -0.52 6.99 -2.44
C PRO A 28 -1.35 8.09 -3.09
N LEU A 29 -1.38 8.18 -4.42
CA LEU A 29 -2.10 9.21 -5.16
C LEU A 29 -3.61 8.91 -5.23
N VAL A 30 -3.99 7.64 -5.21
CA VAL A 30 -5.38 7.19 -5.33
C VAL A 30 -6.01 6.79 -3.99
N GLU A 31 -5.25 6.85 -2.90
CA GLU A 31 -5.75 6.50 -1.57
C GLU A 31 -6.92 7.41 -1.15
N GLY A 32 -8.01 6.81 -0.69
CA GLY A 32 -9.25 7.49 -0.35
C GLY A 32 -10.13 7.88 -1.54
N THR A 33 -9.74 7.51 -2.77
CA THR A 33 -10.54 7.79 -3.98
C THR A 33 -11.32 6.55 -4.43
N PRO A 34 -12.41 6.70 -5.20
CA PRO A 34 -13.11 5.56 -5.80
C PRO A 34 -12.25 4.69 -6.74
N LEU A 35 -11.08 5.20 -7.16
CA LEU A 35 -10.15 4.49 -8.04
C LEU A 35 -9.23 3.52 -7.27
N GLU A 36 -9.16 3.62 -5.94
CA GLU A 36 -8.27 2.82 -5.10
C GLU A 36 -8.48 1.32 -5.30
N SER A 37 -9.75 0.87 -5.36
CA SER A 37 -10.11 -0.54 -5.55
C SER A 37 -9.62 -1.10 -6.88
N ALA A 38 -9.86 -0.38 -7.98
CA ALA A 38 -9.43 -0.79 -9.32
C ALA A 38 -7.89 -0.83 -9.46
N VAL A 39 -7.19 0.14 -8.86
CA VAL A 39 -5.72 0.15 -8.83
C VAL A 39 -5.19 -1.03 -8.03
N ARG A 40 -5.78 -1.33 -6.86
CA ARG A 40 -5.39 -2.48 -6.05
C ARG A 40 -5.58 -3.81 -6.75
N GLU A 41 -6.72 -3.99 -7.42
CA GLU A 41 -7.02 -5.16 -8.23
C GLU A 41 -5.96 -5.34 -9.34
N THR A 42 -5.64 -4.26 -10.04
CA THR A 42 -4.60 -4.26 -11.09
C THR A 42 -3.22 -4.61 -10.53
N LEU A 43 -2.89 -4.14 -9.33
CA LEU A 43 -1.64 -4.44 -8.64
C LEU A 43 -1.62 -5.82 -7.96
N GLY A 44 -2.75 -6.52 -7.89
CA GLY A 44 -2.88 -7.75 -7.12
C GLY A 44 -2.60 -7.57 -5.63
N THR A 45 -3.01 -6.43 -5.07
CA THR A 45 -2.83 -6.13 -3.64
C THR A 45 -4.16 -6.13 -2.88
N THR A 46 -4.17 -6.72 -1.70
CA THR A 46 -5.33 -6.81 -0.81
C THR A 46 -5.03 -6.09 0.49
N ARG A 47 -5.90 -5.15 0.89
CA ARG A 47 -5.81 -4.46 2.18
C ARG A 47 -6.79 -5.10 3.15
N VAL A 48 -6.32 -5.41 4.36
CA VAL A 48 -7.15 -5.85 5.47
C VAL A 48 -6.79 -5.08 6.74
N TYR A 49 -7.73 -5.04 7.66
CA TYR A 49 -7.62 -4.36 8.94
C TYR A 49 -7.62 -5.40 10.04
N LYS A 50 -6.51 -5.47 10.77
CA LYS A 50 -6.41 -6.33 11.95
C LYS A 50 -6.63 -5.49 13.20
N TRP A 51 -7.59 -5.88 14.02
CA TRP A 51 -7.95 -5.14 15.21
C TRP A 51 -8.42 -6.08 16.32
N ARG A 52 -8.51 -5.53 17.53
CA ARG A 52 -8.94 -6.25 18.71
C ARG A 52 -10.19 -5.60 19.25
N ASP A 53 -11.24 -6.38 19.46
CA ASP A 53 -12.49 -5.87 20.01
C ASP A 53 -12.41 -5.60 21.53
N ALA A 54 -13.52 -5.14 22.10
CA ALA A 54 -13.63 -4.84 23.53
C ALA A 54 -13.50 -6.09 24.42
N ASP A 55 -13.89 -7.26 23.90
CA ASP A 55 -13.79 -8.56 24.56
C ASP A 55 -12.39 -9.17 24.45
N GLY A 56 -11.50 -8.53 23.68
CA GLY A 56 -10.12 -8.94 23.51
C GLY A 56 -9.92 -10.00 22.43
N VAL A 57 -10.89 -10.21 21.54
CA VAL A 57 -10.81 -11.12 20.39
C VAL A 57 -10.21 -10.40 19.19
N TRP A 58 -9.38 -11.12 18.44
CA TRP A 58 -8.78 -10.61 17.21
C TRP A 58 -9.72 -10.78 16.03
N HIS A 59 -9.89 -9.71 15.26
CA HIS A 59 -10.65 -9.68 14.02
C HIS A 59 -9.78 -9.22 12.87
N ILE A 60 -10.09 -9.74 11.67
CA ILE A 60 -9.52 -9.31 10.40
C ILE A 60 -10.69 -8.99 9.48
N THR A 61 -10.79 -7.73 9.06
CA THR A 61 -11.88 -7.23 8.21
C THR A 61 -11.29 -6.59 6.95
N ASP A 62 -12.05 -6.61 5.86
CA ASP A 62 -11.76 -5.86 4.63
C ASP A 62 -12.16 -4.38 4.74
N GLU A 63 -13.08 -4.07 5.66
CA GLU A 63 -13.49 -2.71 6.01
C GLU A 63 -12.79 -2.18 7.27
N PRO A 64 -12.58 -0.85 7.38
CA PRO A 64 -12.04 -0.24 8.57
C PRO A 64 -12.96 -0.47 9.78
N PRO A 65 -12.40 -0.74 10.97
CA PRO A 65 -13.20 -0.98 12.16
C PRO A 65 -13.90 0.29 12.66
N PRO A 66 -14.87 0.16 13.58
CA PRO A 66 -15.61 1.29 14.14
C PRO A 66 -14.70 2.39 14.69
N GLU A 67 -15.13 3.64 14.59
CA GLU A 67 -14.36 4.79 15.05
C GLU A 67 -13.87 4.63 16.49
N GLY A 68 -12.62 5.01 16.72
CA GLY A 68 -11.95 4.86 18.03
C GLY A 68 -11.31 3.50 18.28
N THR A 69 -11.54 2.49 17.43
CA THR A 69 -10.88 1.19 17.53
C THR A 69 -9.43 1.29 17.03
N LYS A 70 -8.48 0.81 17.84
CA LYS A 70 -7.09 0.70 17.38
C LYS A 70 -6.96 -0.46 16.41
N PHE A 71 -6.39 -0.18 15.25
CA PHE A 71 -6.19 -1.19 14.21
C PHE A 71 -4.83 -1.07 13.54
N GLU A 72 -4.40 -2.18 12.95
CA GLU A 72 -3.24 -2.30 12.11
C GLU A 72 -3.72 -2.50 10.65
N LYS A 73 -3.26 -1.65 9.74
CA LYS A 73 -3.48 -1.85 8.30
C LYS A 73 -2.46 -2.86 7.79
N LEU A 74 -2.94 -3.92 7.17
CA LEU A 74 -2.10 -4.95 6.56
C LEU A 74 -2.34 -4.94 5.05
N GLU A 75 -1.25 -4.88 4.28
CA GLU A 75 -1.28 -4.97 2.83
C GLU A 75 -0.57 -6.24 2.40
N TYR A 76 -1.29 -7.07 1.63
CA TYR A 76 -0.80 -8.33 1.09
C TYR A 76 -0.73 -8.26 -0.42
N VAL A 77 0.31 -8.86 -1.00
CA VAL A 77 0.45 -9.02 -2.44
C VAL A 77 0.13 -10.46 -2.80
N ASN A 78 -0.74 -10.67 -3.79
CA ASN A 78 -1.31 -11.98 -4.09
C ASN A 78 -0.27 -13.00 -4.58
N ASP A 79 0.86 -12.55 -5.12
CA ASP A 79 1.94 -13.39 -5.66
C ASP A 79 3.17 -13.50 -4.72
N ALA A 80 3.08 -12.91 -3.52
CA ALA A 80 4.18 -12.90 -2.56
C ALA A 80 3.77 -13.54 -1.24
N ASN A 81 4.49 -14.61 -0.84
CA ASN A 81 4.36 -15.13 0.51
C ASN A 81 5.15 -14.23 1.48
N VAL A 82 4.44 -13.45 2.30
CA VAL A 82 5.06 -12.55 3.28
C VAL A 82 5.32 -13.33 4.57
N VAL A 83 6.58 -13.66 4.84
CA VAL A 83 6.99 -14.28 6.12
C VAL A 83 7.38 -13.18 7.10
N PRO A 84 6.73 -13.08 8.28
CA PRO A 84 7.08 -12.08 9.27
C PRO A 84 8.51 -12.31 9.78
N SER A 85 9.28 -11.22 9.92
CA SER A 85 10.61 -11.29 10.51
C SER A 85 10.50 -11.64 11.99
N VAL A 86 11.43 -12.45 12.49
CA VAL A 86 11.50 -12.74 13.92
C VAL A 86 11.85 -11.46 14.68
N PRO A 87 11.10 -11.10 15.74
CA PRO A 87 11.39 -9.89 16.51
C PRO A 87 12.82 -9.97 17.06
N LYS A 88 13.64 -8.98 16.71
CA LYS A 88 15.02 -8.90 17.17
C LYS A 88 15.01 -8.59 18.66
N LYS A 89 15.23 -9.61 19.49
CA LYS A 89 15.31 -9.46 20.95
C LYS A 89 16.51 -8.56 21.27
N THR A 90 16.27 -7.29 21.59
CA THR A 90 17.32 -6.38 22.07
C THR A 90 17.70 -6.81 23.48
N THR A 91 18.74 -7.63 23.61
CA THR A 91 19.37 -7.89 24.90
C THR A 91 20.04 -6.58 25.36
N LYS A 92 19.37 -5.86 26.25
CA LYS A 92 19.95 -4.70 26.94
C LYS A 92 21.13 -5.22 27.76
N LYS A 93 22.36 -4.89 27.35
CA LYS A 93 23.58 -5.23 28.10
C LYS A 93 23.66 -4.25 29.28
N ASN A 94 23.47 -4.77 30.49
CA ASN A 94 23.71 -4.05 31.74
C ASN A 94 25.20 -3.77 31.93
#